data_AF-A0ABC9QS20-F1
#
_entry.id   AF-A0ABC9QS20-F1
#
_cell.length_a   1.000
_cell.length_b   1.000
_cell.length_c   1.000
_cell.angle_alpha   90.00
_cell.angle_beta   90.00
_cell.angle_gamma   90.00
#
_symmetry.space_group_name_H-M   'P 1'
#
loop_
_entity.id
_entity.type
_entity.pdbx_description
1 polymer ?
#
loop_
_entity_poly.entity_id
_entity_poly.type
_entity_poly.pdbx_seq_one_letter_code
_entity_poly.pdbx_strand_id
1 'polypeptide(L)'
;MKDLELIIPKDLKATEIMANINSPWIPTQYLEEFLMELSANHYEKQYGDKMTDYQLGNLKENIKVEHLNGAYEVSIRSDGLNELYGIRHKDKPHSYKAPFESLLNRVLNNKDLSVKYAQVDPNDPKKEIFITDEEQSNLAKQKAEELKEAFKDWIYKDYARRTHLEQIYNDTFNNLVLKPNDGSQLELEGLIIISNCDPTKRTLFLELSKTDRCV
;
A
#
# COMPACT_ATOMS: atom_id res chain seq x y z
N MET A 1 -37.11 26.84 6.99
CA MET A 1 -36.01 25.95 6.62
C MET A 1 -35.15 25.76 7.84
N LYS A 2 -34.90 24.53 8.28
CA LYS A 2 -34.00 24.26 9.40
C LYS A 2 -32.67 23.88 8.76
N ASP A 3 -31.69 24.77 8.90
CA ASP A 3 -30.40 24.64 8.26
C ASP A 3 -29.65 23.43 8.80
N LEU A 4 -28.93 22.73 7.93
CA LEU A 4 -28.06 21.62 8.30
C LEU A 4 -26.89 22.16 9.12
N GLU A 5 -26.79 21.74 10.38
CA GLU A 5 -25.65 22.08 11.23
C GLU A 5 -24.45 21.20 10.87
N LEU A 6 -23.35 21.84 10.46
CA LEU A 6 -22.06 21.19 10.32
C LEU A 6 -21.52 20.90 11.72
N ILE A 7 -21.16 19.64 11.98
CA ILE A 7 -20.52 19.22 13.23
C ILE A 7 -19.11 18.72 12.93
N ILE A 8 -18.18 19.03 13.84
CA ILE A 8 -16.83 18.48 13.81
C ILE A 8 -16.90 17.10 14.49
N PRO A 9 -16.57 16.00 13.78
CA PRO A 9 -16.54 14.67 14.37
C PRO A 9 -15.52 14.55 15.49
N LYS A 10 -15.65 13.49 16.29
CA LYS A 10 -14.58 13.10 17.22
C LYS A 10 -13.40 12.55 16.42
N ASP A 11 -12.19 12.96 16.80
CA ASP A 11 -10.96 12.42 16.22
C ASP A 11 -10.87 10.89 16.35
N LEU A 12 -10.54 10.26 15.23
CA LEU A 12 -10.22 8.84 15.17
C LEU A 12 -8.81 8.60 15.70
N LYS A 13 -8.65 7.52 16.46
CA LYS A 13 -7.34 7.05 16.92
C LYS A 13 -6.66 6.19 15.85
N ALA A 14 -5.34 6.05 15.94
CA ALA A 14 -4.56 5.25 15.00
C ALA A 14 -5.03 3.79 14.94
N THR A 15 -5.57 3.26 16.03
CA THR A 15 -6.18 1.92 16.09
C THR A 15 -7.42 1.78 15.20
N GLU A 16 -8.06 2.90 14.84
CA GLU A 16 -9.26 2.98 14.00
C GLU A 16 -8.93 3.36 12.55
N ILE A 17 -7.67 3.73 12.27
CA ILE A 17 -7.20 4.15 10.95
C ILE A 17 -6.53 2.96 10.26
N MET A 18 -6.85 2.74 8.99
CA MET A 18 -6.18 1.73 8.16
C MET A 18 -5.13 2.40 7.26
N ALA A 19 -3.86 2.30 7.65
CA ALA A 19 -2.72 2.78 6.88
C ALA A 19 -2.10 1.63 6.05
N ASN A 20 -2.51 1.53 4.78
CA ASN A 20 -1.90 0.59 3.84
C ASN A 20 -0.65 1.22 3.19
N ILE A 21 0.33 0.41 2.80
CA ILE A 21 1.61 0.87 2.19
C ILE A 21 1.42 1.75 0.94
N ASN A 22 0.31 1.60 0.24
CA ASN A 22 -0.07 2.33 -0.97
C ASN A 22 -1.00 3.53 -0.71
N SER A 23 -1.16 3.95 0.55
CA SER A 23 -2.09 5.03 0.90
C SER A 23 -1.47 6.41 0.57
N PRO A 24 -2.06 7.20 -0.35
CA PRO A 24 -1.45 8.45 -0.84
C PRO A 24 -1.38 9.57 0.19
N TRP A 25 -2.14 9.46 1.29
CA TRP A 25 -2.10 10.41 2.41
C TRP A 25 -0.95 10.15 3.38
N ILE A 26 -0.28 9.00 3.29
CA ILE A 26 0.91 8.72 4.09
C ILE A 26 2.09 9.46 3.47
N PRO A 27 2.81 10.30 4.24
CA PRO A 27 4.02 10.97 3.77
C PRO A 27 5.05 9.96 3.24
N THR A 28 5.64 10.22 2.07
CA THR A 28 6.61 9.31 1.44
C THR A 28 7.86 9.10 2.30
N GLN A 29 8.18 10.05 3.18
CA GLN A 29 9.27 9.93 4.15
C GLN A 29 9.11 8.69 5.04
N TYR A 30 7.88 8.30 5.39
CA TYR A 30 7.65 7.08 6.16
C TYR A 30 7.87 5.81 5.34
N LEU A 31 7.68 5.85 4.01
CA LEU A 31 8.09 4.74 3.16
C LEU A 31 9.61 4.65 3.08
N GLU A 32 10.32 5.77 2.94
CA GLU A 32 11.78 5.79 2.94
C GLU A 32 12.35 5.27 4.27
N GLU A 33 11.87 5.79 5.41
CA GLU A 33 12.26 5.33 6.75
C GLU A 33 12.02 3.84 6.96
N PHE A 34 10.86 3.33 6.51
CA PHE A 34 10.54 1.91 6.59
C PHE A 34 11.56 1.07 5.82
N LEU A 35 11.86 1.44 4.57
CA LEU A 35 12.79 0.70 3.73
C LEU A 35 14.23 0.77 4.27
N MET A 36 14.61 1.90 4.88
CA MET A 36 15.89 2.03 5.56
C MET A 36 15.98 1.09 6.77
N GLU A 37 14.97 1.10 7.66
CA GLU A 37 14.96 0.23 8.84
C GLU A 37 14.91 -1.25 8.43
N LEU A 38 14.13 -1.59 7.41
CA LEU A 38 14.06 -2.95 6.86
C LEU A 38 15.43 -3.43 6.36
N SER A 39 16.17 -2.57 5.65
CA SER A 39 17.53 -2.89 5.17
C SER A 39 18.53 -3.01 6.33
N ALA A 40 18.48 -2.09 7.29
CA ALA A 40 19.36 -2.10 8.45
C ALA A 40 19.16 -3.35 9.31
N ASN A 41 17.90 -3.75 9.54
CA ASN A 41 17.55 -4.97 10.26
C ASN A 41 18.02 -6.22 9.51
N HIS A 42 17.90 -6.24 8.18
CA HIS A 42 18.41 -7.34 7.36
C HIS A 42 19.94 -7.45 7.46
N TYR A 43 20.64 -6.33 7.37
CA TYR A 43 22.10 -6.26 7.52
C TYR A 43 22.56 -6.76 8.89
N GLU A 44 21.94 -6.28 9.97
CA GLU A 44 22.26 -6.73 11.33
C GLU A 44 22.06 -8.23 11.49
N LYS A 45 21.00 -8.79 10.90
CA LYS A 45 20.76 -10.24 10.92
C LYS A 45 21.78 -11.04 10.10
N GLN A 46 22.28 -10.47 8.99
CA GLN A 46 23.21 -11.15 8.09
C GLN A 46 24.65 -11.14 8.61
N TYR A 47 25.10 -10.01 9.17
CA TYR A 47 26.49 -9.78 9.57
C TYR A 47 26.71 -9.84 11.09
N GLY A 48 25.64 -9.79 11.90
CA GLY A 48 25.73 -9.79 13.36
C GLY A 48 26.07 -8.43 13.97
N ASP A 49 26.29 -7.40 13.15
CA ASP A 49 26.62 -6.04 13.56
C ASP A 49 25.67 -5.02 12.91
N LYS A 50 25.44 -3.92 13.60
CA LYS A 50 24.64 -2.80 13.07
C LYS A 50 25.39 -2.06 11.98
N MET A 51 24.64 -1.49 11.05
CA MET A 51 25.19 -0.54 10.08
C MET A 51 25.83 0.65 10.81
N THR A 52 26.97 1.10 10.32
CA THR A 52 27.59 2.35 10.73
C THR A 52 26.79 3.57 10.27
N ASP A 53 26.99 4.73 10.89
CA ASP A 53 26.36 5.99 10.48
C ASP A 53 26.64 6.34 9.01
N TYR A 54 27.85 6.01 8.51
CA TYR A 54 28.21 6.19 7.11
C TYR A 54 27.37 5.30 6.18
N GLN A 55 27.18 4.03 6.54
CA GLN A 55 26.35 3.10 5.76
C GLN A 55 24.88 3.51 5.78
N LEU A 56 24.37 3.98 6.92
CA LEU A 56 23.02 4.53 7.03
C LEU A 56 22.84 5.80 6.20
N GLY A 57 23.83 6.68 6.19
CA GLY A 57 23.85 7.87 5.33
C GLY A 57 23.75 7.52 3.86
N ASN A 58 24.57 6.58 3.38
CA ASN A 58 24.52 6.11 1.99
C ASN A 58 23.18 5.46 1.65
N LEU A 59 22.60 4.69 2.57
CA LEU A 59 21.30 4.06 2.38
C LEU A 59 20.20 5.09 2.19
N LYS A 60 20.23 6.18 2.97
CA LYS A 60 19.28 7.30 2.85
C LYS A 60 19.38 8.01 1.50
N GLU A 61 20.57 8.10 0.92
CA GLU A 61 20.75 8.66 -0.43
C GLU A 61 20.30 7.69 -1.53
N ASN A 62 20.49 6.39 -1.30
CA ASN A 62 20.19 5.33 -2.26
C ASN A 62 18.71 4.93 -2.30
N ILE A 63 17.91 5.29 -1.30
CA ILE A 63 16.47 5.04 -1.25
C ILE A 63 15.73 6.35 -1.44
N LYS A 64 14.90 6.40 -2.48
CA LYS A 64 14.03 7.54 -2.78
C LYS A 64 12.64 7.05 -3.14
N VAL A 65 11.63 7.66 -2.53
CA VAL A 65 10.22 7.40 -2.84
C VAL A 65 9.52 8.71 -3.14
N GLU A 66 9.04 8.84 -4.37
CA GLU A 66 8.30 9.99 -4.84
C GLU A 66 6.86 9.61 -5.17
N HIS A 67 5.93 10.54 -4.97
CA HIS A 67 4.54 10.37 -5.37
C HIS A 67 4.15 11.54 -6.28
N LEU A 68 4.19 11.28 -7.59
CA LEU A 68 3.99 12.26 -8.65
C LEU A 68 2.83 11.83 -9.53
N ASN A 69 1.92 12.77 -9.83
CA ASN A 69 0.77 12.54 -10.73
C ASN A 69 -0.10 11.34 -10.35
N GLY A 70 -0.23 11.04 -9.04
CA GLY A 70 -1.04 9.93 -8.53
C GLY A 70 -0.40 8.55 -8.69
N ALA A 71 0.90 8.49 -8.98
CA ALA A 71 1.68 7.26 -9.01
C ALA A 71 2.93 7.39 -8.14
N TYR A 72 3.31 6.27 -7.53
CA TYR A 72 4.58 6.17 -6.82
C TYR A 72 5.71 5.84 -7.79
N GLU A 73 6.86 6.48 -7.57
CA GLU A 73 8.13 6.14 -8.20
C GLU A 73 9.15 5.84 -7.11
N VAL A 74 9.86 4.74 -7.25
CA VAL A 74 10.81 4.25 -6.26
C VAL A 74 12.14 4.03 -6.93
N SER A 75 13.21 4.55 -6.33
CA SER A 75 14.58 4.27 -6.73
C SER A 75 15.34 3.68 -5.55
N ILE A 76 15.89 2.48 -5.72
CA ILE A 76 16.63 1.75 -4.69
C ILE A 76 17.95 1.26 -5.27
N ARG A 77 19.03 1.91 -4.86
CA ARG A 77 20.41 1.53 -5.20
C ARG A 77 21.05 0.73 -4.06
N SER A 78 20.39 -0.33 -3.63
CA SER A 78 20.85 -1.19 -2.53
C SER A 78 20.54 -2.67 -2.82
N ASP A 79 21.57 -3.51 -2.75
CA ASP A 79 21.45 -4.94 -3.05
C ASP A 79 20.77 -5.72 -1.92
N GLY A 80 20.87 -5.27 -0.67
CA GLY A 80 20.34 -6.02 0.48
C GLY A 80 18.82 -6.27 0.40
N LEU A 81 18.05 -5.31 -0.10
CA LEU A 81 16.61 -5.49 -0.29
C LEU A 81 16.27 -6.40 -1.47
N ASN A 82 17.11 -6.42 -2.52
CA ASN A 82 17.01 -7.39 -3.59
C ASN A 82 17.26 -8.81 -3.07
N GLU A 83 18.17 -9.02 -2.12
CA GLU A 83 18.38 -10.34 -1.51
C GLU A 83 17.14 -10.84 -0.75
N LEU A 84 16.43 -9.95 -0.05
CA LEU A 84 15.33 -10.30 0.82
C LEU A 84 13.97 -10.48 0.08
N TYR A 85 13.69 -9.61 -0.89
CA TYR A 85 12.39 -9.53 -1.58
C TYR A 85 12.49 -9.61 -3.11
N GLY A 86 13.69 -9.60 -3.69
CA GLY A 86 13.87 -9.76 -5.12
C GLY A 86 13.59 -11.19 -5.59
N ILE A 87 13.01 -11.30 -6.78
CA ILE A 87 12.68 -12.59 -7.40
C ILE A 87 13.82 -12.99 -8.34
N ARG A 88 14.62 -13.98 -7.94
CA ARG A 88 15.79 -14.44 -8.69
C ARG A 88 15.41 -15.30 -9.90
N HIS A 89 16.30 -15.33 -10.89
CA HIS A 89 16.25 -16.35 -11.93
C HIS A 89 16.53 -17.74 -11.35
N LYS A 90 15.84 -18.77 -11.85
CA LYS A 90 16.11 -20.17 -11.49
C LYS A 90 17.48 -20.64 -11.99
N ASP A 91 17.87 -20.16 -13.17
CA ASP A 91 19.07 -20.56 -13.92
C ASP A 91 20.27 -19.62 -13.70
N LYS A 92 20.05 -18.41 -13.18
CA LYS A 92 21.09 -17.38 -13.01
C LYS A 92 21.09 -16.86 -11.57
N PRO A 93 21.93 -17.42 -10.68
CA PRO A 93 21.90 -17.11 -9.25
C PRO A 93 22.10 -15.63 -8.92
N HIS A 94 22.84 -14.90 -9.76
CA HIS A 94 23.18 -13.48 -9.54
C HIS A 94 22.28 -12.50 -10.31
N SER A 95 21.19 -12.99 -10.93
CA SER A 95 20.27 -12.15 -11.72
C SER A 95 18.86 -12.19 -11.12
N TYR A 96 18.17 -11.05 -11.20
CA TYR A 96 16.79 -10.91 -10.74
C TYR A 96 15.84 -10.83 -11.93
N LYS A 97 14.81 -11.69 -11.92
CA LYS A 97 13.71 -11.65 -12.87
C LYS A 97 12.74 -10.52 -12.53
N ALA A 98 12.53 -10.26 -11.24
CA ALA A 98 11.89 -9.05 -10.75
C ALA A 98 12.70 -8.49 -9.56
N PRO A 99 13.50 -7.44 -9.79
CA PRO A 99 14.17 -6.71 -8.71
C PRO A 99 13.17 -6.16 -7.70
N PHE A 100 13.60 -5.98 -6.45
CA PHE A 100 12.76 -5.46 -5.38
C PHE A 100 12.18 -4.09 -5.72
N GLU A 101 12.97 -3.19 -6.33
CA GLU A 101 12.48 -1.88 -6.77
C GLU A 101 11.25 -2.02 -7.70
N SER A 102 11.34 -2.91 -8.69
CA SER A 102 10.23 -3.17 -9.62
C SER A 102 9.02 -3.77 -8.92
N LEU A 103 9.25 -4.70 -7.98
CA LEU A 103 8.19 -5.34 -7.21
C LEU A 103 7.48 -4.32 -6.31
N LEU A 104 8.24 -3.53 -5.55
CA LEU A 104 7.73 -2.49 -4.66
C LEU A 104 6.96 -1.43 -5.45
N ASN A 105 7.48 -0.98 -6.59
CA ASN A 105 6.77 -0.05 -7.47
C ASN A 105 5.40 -0.61 -7.90
N ARG A 106 5.31 -1.92 -8.21
CA ARG A 106 4.03 -2.56 -8.51
C ARG A 106 3.12 -2.62 -7.28
N VAL A 107 3.65 -2.92 -6.09
CA VAL A 107 2.89 -2.96 -4.84
C VAL A 107 2.30 -1.60 -4.48
N LEU A 108 3.10 -0.53 -4.52
CA LEU A 108 2.66 0.82 -4.21
C LEU A 108 1.60 1.34 -5.20
N ASN A 109 1.68 0.91 -6.46
CA ASN A 109 0.75 1.33 -7.51
C ASN A 109 -0.37 0.32 -7.80
N ASN A 110 -0.57 -0.70 -6.96
CA ASN A 110 -1.58 -1.75 -7.16
C ASN A 110 -1.53 -2.43 -8.55
N LYS A 111 -0.34 -2.60 -9.11
CA LYS A 111 -0.14 -3.24 -10.41
C LYS A 111 0.00 -4.75 -10.28
N ASP A 112 -0.20 -5.44 -11.40
CA ASP A 112 -0.06 -6.90 -11.49
C ASP A 112 1.35 -7.37 -11.09
N LEU A 113 1.38 -8.37 -10.19
CA LEU A 113 2.59 -8.99 -9.67
C LEU A 113 2.99 -10.24 -10.46
N SER A 114 2.32 -10.54 -11.59
CA SER A 114 2.74 -11.63 -12.46
C SER A 114 4.15 -11.40 -13.02
N VAL A 115 4.97 -12.44 -12.86
CA VAL A 115 6.31 -12.54 -13.38
C VAL A 115 6.23 -13.28 -14.71
N LYS A 116 6.58 -12.61 -15.81
CA LYS A 116 6.49 -13.15 -17.17
C LYS A 116 7.88 -13.42 -17.74
N TYR A 117 7.96 -14.32 -18.71
CA TYR A 117 9.18 -14.54 -19.51
C TYR A 117 8.81 -14.58 -20.98
N ALA A 118 9.75 -14.14 -21.82
CA ALA A 118 9.61 -14.22 -23.27
C ALA A 118 9.90 -15.66 -23.73
N GLN A 119 9.07 -16.16 -24.62
CA GLN A 119 9.28 -17.39 -25.38
C GLN A 119 8.96 -17.11 -26.85
N VAL A 120 9.67 -17.75 -27.76
CA VAL A 120 9.36 -17.66 -29.19
C VAL A 120 8.02 -18.34 -29.47
N ASP A 121 7.15 -17.71 -30.27
CA ASP A 121 5.86 -18.27 -30.68
C ASP A 121 6.12 -19.61 -31.40
N PRO A 122 5.52 -20.73 -30.95
CA PRO A 122 5.69 -22.03 -31.60
C PRO A 122 5.31 -22.04 -33.08
N ASN A 123 4.47 -21.10 -33.52
CA ASN A 123 3.98 -21.00 -34.89
C ASN A 123 4.69 -19.92 -35.73
N ASP A 124 5.42 -19.00 -35.10
CA ASP A 124 6.17 -17.94 -35.79
C ASP A 124 7.50 -17.64 -35.07
N PRO A 125 8.64 -18.10 -35.61
CA PRO A 125 9.96 -17.89 -35.03
C PRO A 125 10.38 -16.42 -34.86
N LYS A 126 9.69 -15.47 -35.53
CA LYS A 126 9.99 -14.03 -35.44
C LYS A 126 9.18 -13.30 -34.39
N LYS A 127 8.26 -13.99 -33.70
CA LYS A 127 7.35 -13.39 -32.73
C LYS A 127 7.66 -13.90 -31.33
N GLU A 128 7.72 -12.98 -30.37
CA GLU A 128 7.84 -13.31 -28.95
C GLU A 128 6.46 -13.27 -28.28
N ILE A 129 6.18 -14.27 -27.45
CA ILE A 129 5.03 -14.35 -26.56
C ILE A 129 5.49 -14.31 -25.10
N PHE A 130 4.73 -13.64 -24.24
CA PHE A 130 5.02 -13.56 -22.81
C PHE A 130 4.19 -14.58 -22.04
N ILE A 131 4.86 -15.57 -21.45
CA ILE A 131 4.22 -16.61 -20.64
C ILE A 131 4.40 -16.25 -19.17
N THR A 132 3.32 -16.36 -18.39
CA THR A 132 3.36 -16.16 -16.95
C THR A 132 4.03 -17.36 -16.28
N ASP A 133 5.02 -17.07 -15.44
CA ASP A 133 5.65 -18.03 -14.56
C ASP A 133 4.86 -18.09 -13.25
N GLU A 134 3.95 -19.06 -13.12
CA GLU A 134 3.04 -19.14 -11.98
C GLU A 134 3.77 -19.26 -10.63
N GLU A 135 4.84 -20.06 -10.59
CA GLU A 135 5.63 -20.26 -9.37
C GLU A 135 6.30 -18.96 -8.92
N GLN A 136 6.99 -18.27 -9.84
CA GLN A 136 7.64 -16.99 -9.53
C GLN A 136 6.63 -15.88 -9.25
N SER A 137 5.46 -15.90 -9.91
CA SER A 137 4.36 -14.97 -9.65
C SER A 137 3.76 -15.18 -8.27
N ASN A 138 3.61 -16.43 -7.82
CA ASN A 138 3.13 -16.73 -6.48
C ASN A 138 4.16 -16.32 -5.41
N LEU A 139 5.45 -16.53 -5.65
CA LEU A 139 6.51 -16.03 -4.78
C LEU A 139 6.50 -14.50 -4.70
N ALA A 140 6.33 -13.80 -5.83
CA ALA A 140 6.21 -12.34 -5.87
C ALA A 140 5.03 -11.83 -5.03
N LYS A 141 3.86 -12.49 -5.14
CA LYS A 141 2.69 -12.17 -4.31
C LYS A 141 2.95 -12.40 -2.83
N GLN A 142 3.54 -13.55 -2.47
CA GLN A 142 3.89 -13.83 -1.07
C GLN A 142 4.81 -12.74 -0.50
N LYS A 143 5.86 -12.37 -1.25
CA LYS A 143 6.81 -11.32 -0.86
C LYS A 143 6.14 -9.96 -0.72
N ALA A 144 5.20 -9.63 -1.60
CA ALA A 144 4.41 -8.41 -1.49
C ALA A 144 3.53 -8.39 -0.23
N GLU A 145 2.87 -9.49 0.11
CA GLU A 145 2.06 -9.58 1.33
C GLU A 145 2.92 -9.52 2.60
N GLU A 146 4.07 -10.22 2.63
CA GLU A 146 5.05 -10.11 3.71
C GLU A 146 5.50 -8.65 3.93
N LEU A 147 5.73 -7.90 2.84
CA LEU A 147 6.12 -6.50 2.91
C LEU A 147 5.00 -5.59 3.42
N LYS A 148 3.76 -5.82 2.98
CA LYS A 148 2.58 -5.05 3.41
C LYS A 148 2.31 -5.23 4.91
N GLU A 149 2.37 -6.46 5.40
CA GLU A 149 2.17 -6.73 6.84
C GLU A 149 3.33 -6.14 7.66
N ALA A 150 4.58 -6.29 7.21
CA ALA A 150 5.71 -5.66 7.86
C ALA A 150 5.56 -4.12 7.94
N PHE A 151 5.07 -3.49 6.88
CA PHE A 151 4.79 -2.05 6.89
C PHE A 151 3.67 -1.68 7.88
N LYS A 152 2.59 -2.46 7.90
CA LYS A 152 1.43 -2.21 8.79
C LYS A 152 1.80 -2.33 10.26
N ASP A 153 2.66 -3.28 10.62
CA ASP A 153 3.18 -3.40 11.99
C ASP A 153 4.13 -2.25 12.30
N TRP A 154 4.97 -1.87 11.33
CA TRP A 154 5.96 -0.82 11.49
C TRP A 154 5.36 0.58 11.62
N ILE A 155 4.36 0.92 10.80
CA ILE A 155 3.81 2.28 10.68
C ILE A 155 3.20 2.78 11.99
N TYR A 156 2.69 1.87 12.83
CA TYR A 156 2.13 2.20 14.14
C TYR A 156 3.08 1.95 15.31
N LYS A 157 4.25 1.34 15.10
CA LYS A 157 5.16 0.96 16.18
C LYS A 157 5.69 2.15 16.97
N ASP A 158 6.07 3.23 16.28
CA ASP A 158 6.57 4.45 16.90
C ASP A 158 5.42 5.39 17.32
N TYR A 159 5.52 5.96 18.53
CA TYR A 159 4.48 6.83 19.08
C TYR A 159 4.35 8.15 18.32
N ALA A 160 5.48 8.80 18.00
CA ALA A 160 5.45 10.09 17.32
C ALA A 160 4.89 9.95 15.89
N ARG A 161 5.32 8.92 15.17
CA ARG A 161 4.78 8.54 13.86
C ARG A 161 3.28 8.29 13.91
N ARG A 162 2.84 7.50 14.88
CA ARG A 162 1.42 7.19 15.08
C ARG A 162 0.58 8.45 15.30
N THR A 163 1.02 9.34 16.19
CA THR A 163 0.32 10.60 16.47
C THR A 163 0.29 11.52 15.25
N HIS A 164 1.37 11.60 14.48
CA HIS A 164 1.39 12.39 13.25
C HIS A 164 0.41 11.85 12.19
N LEU A 165 0.28 10.52 12.07
CA LEU A 165 -0.70 9.90 11.17
C LEU A 165 -2.14 10.16 11.61
N GLU A 166 -2.43 10.15 12.92
CA GLU A 166 -3.74 10.54 13.45
C GLU A 166 -4.09 11.97 13.03
N GLN A 167 -3.15 12.90 13.16
CA GLN A 167 -3.35 14.29 12.77
C GLN A 167 -3.62 14.43 11.28
N ILE A 168 -2.74 13.89 10.43
CA ILE A 168 -2.91 13.94 8.96
C ILE A 168 -4.27 13.38 8.57
N TYR A 169 -4.64 12.21 9.11
CA TYR A 169 -5.89 11.56 8.75
C TYR A 169 -7.11 12.38 9.18
N ASN A 170 -7.14 12.87 10.43
CA ASN A 170 -8.28 13.63 10.93
C ASN A 170 -8.42 14.98 10.23
N ASP A 171 -7.31 15.69 10.01
CA ASP A 171 -7.28 16.97 9.32
C ASP A 171 -7.72 16.84 7.86
N THR A 172 -7.39 15.71 7.21
CA THR A 172 -7.70 15.48 5.79
C THR A 172 -9.09 14.89 5.56
N PHE A 173 -9.51 13.92 6.38
CA PHE A 173 -10.68 13.09 6.12
C PHE A 173 -11.78 13.17 7.18
N ASN A 174 -11.47 13.55 8.42
CA ASN A 174 -12.42 13.57 9.54
C ASN A 174 -12.75 14.98 10.03
N ASN A 175 -12.78 15.96 9.12
CA ASN A 175 -12.90 17.36 9.49
C ASN A 175 -14.34 17.92 9.41
N LEU A 176 -15.26 17.28 8.67
CA LEU A 176 -16.63 17.78 8.49
C LEU A 176 -17.64 16.63 8.25
N VAL A 177 -18.67 16.55 9.10
CA VAL A 177 -19.81 15.62 8.90
C VAL A 177 -21.14 16.38 9.04
N LEU A 178 -22.09 16.04 8.17
CA LEU A 178 -23.47 16.52 8.27
C LEU A 178 -24.19 15.81 9.41
N LYS A 179 -24.76 16.56 10.34
CA LYS A 179 -25.62 16.01 11.39
C LYS A 179 -26.87 15.37 10.75
N PRO A 180 -27.18 14.09 11.03
CA PRO A 180 -28.46 13.51 10.62
C PRO A 180 -29.59 14.27 11.31
N ASN A 181 -30.53 14.82 10.54
CA ASN A 181 -31.76 15.38 11.11
C ASN A 181 -32.57 14.22 11.71
N ASP A 182 -32.95 14.33 12.99
CA ASP A 182 -33.90 13.44 13.65
C ASP A 182 -35.27 13.52 12.97
N GLY A 183 -35.46 12.69 11.94
CA GLY A 183 -36.72 12.02 11.56
C GLY A 183 -37.98 12.85 11.29
N SER A 184 -37.91 14.17 11.18
CA SER A 184 -39.10 15.00 10.92
C SER A 184 -39.16 15.37 9.45
N GLN A 185 -39.85 14.54 8.66
CA GLN A 185 -40.34 14.74 7.29
C GLN A 185 -39.61 15.78 6.42
N LEU A 186 -38.83 15.30 5.45
CA LEU A 186 -38.55 16.05 4.23
C LEU A 186 -38.93 15.16 3.04
N GLU A 187 -40.18 15.26 2.60
CA GLU A 187 -40.50 15.02 1.20
C GLU A 187 -39.88 16.19 0.43
N LEU A 188 -38.82 15.93 -0.32
CA LEU A 188 -38.24 16.89 -1.24
C LEU A 188 -37.82 16.18 -2.51
N GLU A 189 -38.69 16.26 -3.50
CA GLU A 189 -38.39 15.94 -4.88
C GLU A 189 -37.23 16.83 -5.36
N GLY A 190 -36.17 16.22 -5.89
CA GLY A 190 -35.26 16.89 -6.82
C GLY A 190 -33.97 17.52 -6.27
N LEU A 191 -33.50 17.22 -5.05
CA LEU A 191 -32.15 17.63 -4.61
C LEU A 191 -31.27 16.42 -4.28
N ILE A 192 -30.23 16.23 -5.09
CA ILE A 192 -29.16 15.27 -4.85
C ILE A 192 -28.39 15.72 -3.61
N ILE A 193 -28.74 15.13 -2.48
CA ILE A 193 -27.84 15.04 -1.33
C ILE A 193 -26.68 14.18 -1.81
N ILE A 194 -25.47 14.73 -1.85
CA ILE A 194 -24.23 13.98 -2.03
C ILE A 194 -24.00 13.18 -0.74
N SER A 195 -24.90 12.23 -0.52
CA SER A 195 -24.69 11.06 0.29
C SER A 195 -23.51 10.34 -0.34
N ASN A 196 -22.60 9.91 0.52
CA ASN A 196 -21.30 9.33 0.19
C ASN A 196 -21.46 8.03 -0.63
N CYS A 197 -21.80 8.18 -1.91
CA CYS A 197 -21.99 7.13 -2.89
C CYS A 197 -20.94 7.34 -3.97
N ASP A 198 -19.68 7.09 -3.61
CA ASP A 198 -18.76 6.50 -4.58
C ASP A 198 -18.88 4.96 -4.46
N PRO A 199 -19.45 4.28 -5.46
CA PRO A 199 -19.61 2.82 -5.47
C PRO A 199 -18.28 2.05 -5.54
N THR A 200 -17.15 2.73 -5.75
CA THR A 200 -15.86 2.08 -6.06
C THR A 200 -15.07 1.66 -4.82
N LYS A 201 -15.56 1.99 -3.61
CA LYS A 201 -14.94 1.58 -2.33
C LYS A 201 -15.88 0.69 -1.51
N ARG A 202 -16.22 -0.48 -2.04
CA ARG A 202 -16.81 -1.57 -1.26
C ARG A 202 -16.02 -2.86 -1.48
N THR A 203 -15.24 -3.28 -0.49
CA THR A 203 -15.08 -4.71 -0.25
C THR A 203 -14.84 -4.95 1.23
N LEU A 204 -15.90 -5.40 1.92
CA LEU A 204 -15.81 -6.43 2.94
C LEU A 204 -17.17 -7.15 2.96
N PHE A 205 -17.14 -8.38 2.46
CA PHE A 205 -18.22 -9.35 2.52
C PHE A 205 -18.49 -9.72 3.99
N LEU A 206 -19.74 -9.62 4.43
CA LEU A 206 -20.26 -10.41 5.54
C LEU A 206 -21.48 -11.16 5.01
N GLU A 207 -21.26 -12.45 4.79
CA GLU A 207 -22.25 -13.43 4.36
C GLU A 207 -22.95 -13.97 5.61
N LEU A 208 -24.18 -13.55 5.87
CA LEU A 208 -25.09 -14.23 6.81
C LEU A 208 -26.53 -14.21 6.30
N SER A 209 -26.86 -15.28 5.59
CA SER A 209 -28.04 -16.14 5.74
C SER A 209 -29.42 -15.55 6.08
N LYS A 210 -30.38 -15.98 5.24
CA LYS A 210 -31.82 -16.18 5.46
C LYS A 210 -32.74 -14.97 5.32
N THR A 211 -33.30 -14.90 4.11
CA THR A 211 -34.70 -14.56 3.88
C THR A 211 -35.62 -15.29 4.85
N ASP A 212 -36.33 -14.55 5.69
CA ASP A 212 -37.68 -14.91 6.08
C ASP A 212 -38.63 -13.80 5.61
N ARG A 213 -39.57 -14.21 4.77
CA ARG A 213 -40.72 -13.44 4.30
C ARG A 213 -41.77 -13.40 5.40
N CYS A 214 -42.23 -12.19 5.72
CA CYS A 214 -43.59 -11.84 6.17
C CYS A 214 -43.86 -10.48 5.53
N VAL A 215 -44.87 -10.21 4.72
CA VAL A 215 -46.13 -10.89 4.35
C VAL A 215 -46.32 -10.74 2.85
#